data_AF-A0A350W2Y2-F1
#
_entry.id   AF-A0A350W2Y2-F1
#
_cell.length_a   1.000
_cell.length_b   1.000
_cell.length_c   1.000
_cell.angle_alpha   90.00
_cell.angle_beta   90.00
_cell.angle_gamma   90.00
#
_symmetry.space_group_name_H-M   'P 1'
#
loop_
_entity.id
_entity.type
_entity.pdbx_description
1 polymer ?
#
loop_
_entity_poly.entity_id
_entity_poly.type
_entity_poly.pdbx_seq_one_letter_code
_entity_poly.pdbx_strand_id
1 'polypeptide(L)'
;MIDPIISLSFTIHSNPGTYALLLGSGVSRSAGIPTGWEIVIDLIKKLAAIQKEDCMPNPEKWYVEKYKKDPDYSEILEELVKTPIERNQLLRVYFEPNDDEKAKDLKVPTEAHKSIAKLVSAGYIKVIVTTNFDRLLEKAMEEVGIIPMVISTADSAEGAIPLTHSKCTIVKVSGDYLDIRIKNTRKELSQYDEKINLLLDKILDEFGLIVCGWSGEWDIALASAIERCKNHRFSTYWTASGEPAETAKKLIGLRRSSALNIRSADDFFRELTEKVFALQEIFRPHPLSSKIAVATVKKYIIDNKYKIDLHDLVMSETEKVYSEILNNPAFSVNTGFNDTEFNKRVKAYESMVELLRDVFIAGCFWDDGRNNGIWQKSLERLSYFERQSGIVALLNLRQYPALILLYAGGIAAIAAKKYDNFASLISGSQVYSNAHDRFEPLICHLYTHKVIEKDLANKLPGQGSRFTPLNDHLHILLRSPLKEYLPDNKNYDDTFDKFEYLMALVQADLGEKRSNNGDFWGTIGRFGWKCYQGYGYNIVTEMDDEIKKQGKEWSLLKVGLFDKSIARLNQVVTGFKARLDQLNWH
;
A
#
# COMPACT_ATOMS: atom_id res chain seq x y z
N MET A 1 13.12 -28.07 -7.34
CA MET A 1 12.77 -27.01 -8.32
C MET A 1 11.70 -26.16 -7.66
N ILE A 2 11.81 -24.83 -7.66
CA ILE A 2 10.82 -23.94 -7.03
C ILE A 2 9.53 -23.98 -7.87
N ASP A 3 8.38 -24.01 -7.22
CA ASP A 3 7.08 -23.98 -7.89
C ASP A 3 6.97 -22.73 -8.78
N PRO A 4 6.66 -22.85 -10.08
CA PRO A 4 6.63 -21.70 -10.97
C PRO A 4 5.56 -20.66 -10.60
N ILE A 5 4.48 -21.02 -9.89
CA ILE A 5 3.51 -20.03 -9.40
C ILE A 5 4.13 -19.13 -8.31
N ILE A 6 5.00 -19.69 -7.46
CA ILE A 6 5.72 -18.92 -6.44
C ILE A 6 6.66 -17.92 -7.13
N SER A 7 7.43 -18.40 -8.12
CA SER A 7 8.32 -17.55 -8.92
C SER A 7 7.56 -16.39 -9.59
N LEU A 8 6.38 -16.70 -10.16
CA LEU A 8 5.49 -15.69 -10.74
C LEU A 8 5.05 -14.66 -9.69
N SER A 9 4.57 -15.11 -8.52
CA SER A 9 4.14 -14.21 -7.43
C SER A 9 5.24 -13.27 -6.98
N PHE A 10 6.48 -13.76 -6.80
CA PHE A 10 7.63 -12.92 -6.47
C PHE A 10 7.91 -11.87 -7.54
N THR A 11 7.86 -12.26 -8.81
CA THR A 11 8.19 -11.35 -9.91
C THR A 11 7.14 -10.25 -10.08
N ILE A 12 5.84 -10.59 -9.97
CA ILE A 12 4.74 -9.62 -9.98
C ILE A 12 4.85 -8.66 -8.79
N HIS A 13 5.13 -9.19 -7.60
CA HIS A 13 5.27 -8.37 -6.40
C HIS A 13 6.44 -7.39 -6.52
N SER A 14 7.61 -7.86 -6.96
CA SER A 14 8.82 -7.03 -7.10
C SER A 14 8.74 -6.00 -8.23
N ASN A 15 7.91 -6.24 -9.25
CA ASN A 15 7.80 -5.35 -10.42
C ASN A 15 6.32 -5.02 -10.74
N PRO A 16 5.62 -4.22 -9.92
CA PRO A 16 4.21 -3.92 -10.13
C PRO A 16 3.94 -3.27 -11.49
N GLY A 17 2.94 -3.78 -12.21
CA GLY A 17 2.49 -3.22 -13.50
C GLY A 17 3.34 -3.62 -14.70
N THR A 18 4.29 -4.55 -14.56
CA THR A 18 5.14 -5.03 -15.66
C THR A 18 4.60 -6.26 -16.39
N TYR A 19 3.56 -6.90 -15.85
CA TYR A 19 2.89 -8.04 -16.49
C TYR A 19 1.54 -7.65 -17.09
N ALA A 20 1.30 -8.16 -18.29
CA ALA A 20 0.03 -8.16 -18.98
C ALA A 20 -0.62 -9.55 -18.91
N LEU A 21 -1.96 -9.57 -18.87
CA LEU A 21 -2.73 -10.81 -18.97
C LEU A 21 -3.18 -11.03 -20.41
N LEU A 22 -3.15 -12.26 -20.90
CA LEU A 22 -3.82 -12.70 -22.12
C LEU A 22 -4.87 -13.73 -21.76
N LEU A 23 -6.14 -13.35 -21.86
CA LEU A 23 -7.27 -14.13 -21.37
C LEU A 23 -8.12 -14.63 -22.53
N GLY A 24 -8.39 -15.93 -22.54
CA GLY A 24 -9.32 -16.55 -23.49
C GLY A 24 -10.63 -17.00 -22.84
N SER A 25 -11.46 -17.65 -23.65
CA SER A 25 -12.84 -18.01 -23.25
C SER A 25 -12.89 -19.01 -22.10
N GLY A 26 -11.80 -19.75 -21.87
CA GLY A 26 -11.68 -20.66 -20.72
C GLY A 26 -11.77 -19.96 -19.36
N VAL A 27 -11.50 -18.65 -19.27
CA VAL A 27 -11.64 -17.88 -18.02
C VAL A 27 -13.10 -17.64 -17.66
N SER A 28 -13.98 -17.50 -18.65
CA SER A 28 -15.41 -17.24 -18.45
C SER A 28 -16.26 -18.52 -18.34
N ARG A 29 -15.65 -19.71 -18.50
CA ARG A 29 -16.38 -20.98 -18.53
C ARG A 29 -17.11 -21.31 -17.22
N SER A 30 -16.48 -21.04 -16.07
CA SER A 30 -17.12 -21.27 -14.76
C SER A 30 -18.25 -20.28 -14.48
N ALA A 31 -18.31 -19.14 -15.20
CA ALA A 31 -19.45 -18.23 -15.17
C ALA A 31 -20.66 -18.79 -15.94
N GLY A 32 -20.57 -19.97 -16.55
CA GLY A 32 -21.60 -20.48 -17.45
C GLY A 32 -21.62 -19.80 -18.82
N ILE A 33 -20.55 -19.08 -19.19
CA ILE A 33 -20.36 -18.63 -20.58
C ILE A 33 -19.70 -19.77 -21.36
N PRO A 34 -20.36 -20.31 -22.39
CA PRO A 34 -19.81 -21.42 -23.16
C PRO A 34 -18.58 -20.98 -23.95
N THR A 35 -17.61 -21.88 -24.07
CA THR A 35 -16.49 -21.75 -25.00
C THR A 35 -17.00 -21.77 -26.45
N GLY A 36 -16.17 -21.30 -27.39
CA GLY A 36 -16.53 -21.32 -28.82
C GLY A 36 -16.97 -22.71 -29.31
N TRP A 37 -16.30 -23.76 -28.86
CA TRP A 37 -16.65 -25.15 -29.18
C TRP A 37 -17.99 -25.59 -28.56
N GLU A 38 -18.27 -25.21 -27.31
CA GLU A 38 -19.55 -25.51 -26.66
C GLU A 38 -20.72 -24.81 -27.36
N ILE A 39 -20.50 -23.60 -27.90
CA ILE A 39 -21.49 -22.92 -28.75
C ILE A 39 -21.73 -23.71 -30.05
N VAL A 40 -20.69 -24.25 -30.71
CA VAL A 40 -20.84 -25.11 -31.89
C VAL A 40 -21.77 -26.28 -31.60
N ILE A 41 -21.49 -27.00 -30.51
CA ILE A 41 -22.28 -28.18 -30.14
C ILE A 41 -23.74 -27.81 -29.85
N ASP A 42 -24.00 -26.67 -29.20
CA ASP A 42 -25.37 -26.21 -28.95
C ASP A 42 -26.11 -25.83 -30.25
N LEU A 43 -25.43 -25.17 -31.18
CA LEU A 43 -25.99 -24.83 -32.50
C LEU A 43 -26.32 -26.09 -33.32
N ILE A 44 -25.45 -27.11 -33.29
CA ILE A 44 -25.73 -28.40 -33.94
C ILE A 44 -26.96 -29.07 -33.34
N LYS A 45 -27.10 -29.07 -32.00
CA LYS A 45 -28.28 -29.63 -31.32
C LYS A 45 -29.56 -28.92 -31.74
N LYS A 46 -29.54 -27.58 -31.81
CA LYS A 46 -30.68 -26.77 -32.29
C LYS A 46 -31.03 -27.10 -33.74
N LEU A 47 -30.02 -27.23 -34.60
CA LEU A 47 -30.20 -27.57 -36.00
C LEU A 47 -30.81 -28.97 -36.19
N ALA A 48 -30.33 -29.98 -35.44
CA ALA A 48 -30.89 -31.33 -35.44
C ALA A 48 -32.35 -31.35 -34.94
N ALA A 49 -32.64 -30.60 -33.86
CA ALA A 49 -33.99 -30.50 -33.30
C ALA A 49 -35.00 -29.88 -34.29
N ILE A 50 -34.61 -28.85 -35.04
CA ILE A 50 -35.43 -28.24 -36.10
C ILE A 50 -35.71 -29.26 -37.23
N GLN A 51 -34.72 -30.10 -37.54
CA GLN A 51 -34.84 -31.17 -38.53
C GLN A 51 -35.54 -32.43 -38.00
N LYS A 52 -35.96 -32.42 -36.72
CA LYS A 52 -36.61 -33.54 -36.01
C LYS A 52 -35.77 -34.82 -36.00
N GLU A 53 -34.45 -34.67 -35.93
CA GLU A 53 -33.52 -35.79 -35.83
C GLU A 53 -32.87 -35.82 -34.44
N ASP A 54 -32.51 -37.03 -33.98
CA ASP A 54 -31.76 -37.21 -32.75
C ASP A 54 -30.26 -37.19 -33.06
N CYS A 55 -29.54 -36.25 -32.44
CA CYS A 55 -28.10 -36.08 -32.56
C CYS A 55 -27.34 -36.57 -31.32
N MET A 56 -28.04 -37.13 -30.33
CA MET A 56 -27.43 -37.68 -29.12
C MET A 56 -26.98 -39.13 -29.36
N PRO A 57 -25.91 -39.60 -28.69
CA PRO A 57 -25.13 -38.92 -27.64
C PRO A 57 -24.01 -37.98 -28.15
N ASN A 58 -23.66 -38.01 -29.44
CA ASN A 58 -22.52 -37.27 -30.00
C ASN A 58 -22.95 -36.34 -31.15
N PRO A 59 -23.31 -35.07 -30.86
CA PRO A 59 -23.75 -34.11 -31.88
C PRO A 59 -22.71 -33.87 -32.98
N GLU A 60 -21.41 -33.89 -32.65
CA GLU A 60 -20.36 -33.71 -33.67
C GLU A 60 -20.34 -34.84 -34.70
N LYS A 61 -20.55 -36.10 -34.27
CA LYS A 61 -20.59 -37.24 -35.19
C LYS A 61 -21.80 -37.19 -36.10
N TRP A 62 -22.95 -36.79 -35.56
CA TRP A 62 -24.16 -36.59 -36.33
C TRP A 62 -23.94 -35.55 -37.44
N TYR A 63 -23.27 -34.43 -37.12
CA TYR A 63 -22.97 -33.39 -38.12
C TYR A 63 -22.06 -33.93 -39.23
N VAL A 64 -20.98 -34.66 -38.88
CA VAL A 64 -20.09 -35.29 -39.86
C VAL A 64 -20.81 -36.32 -40.72
N GLU A 65 -21.66 -37.16 -40.14
CA GLU A 65 -22.39 -38.18 -40.87
C GLU A 65 -23.36 -37.58 -41.89
N LYS A 66 -24.02 -36.48 -41.52
CA LYS A 66 -25.03 -35.80 -42.32
C LYS A 66 -24.44 -34.89 -43.39
N TYR A 67 -23.50 -34.04 -43.01
CA TYR A 67 -22.93 -33.01 -43.88
C TYR A 67 -21.60 -33.42 -44.51
N LYS A 68 -21.07 -34.61 -44.16
CA LYS A 68 -19.79 -35.17 -44.66
C LYS A 68 -18.61 -34.22 -44.45
N LYS A 69 -18.67 -33.43 -43.38
CA LYS A 69 -17.68 -32.41 -43.04
C LYS A 69 -17.55 -32.25 -41.53
N ASP A 70 -16.34 -31.96 -41.07
CA ASP A 70 -16.12 -31.64 -39.66
C ASP A 70 -16.80 -30.33 -39.26
N PRO A 71 -17.40 -30.25 -38.06
CA PRO A 71 -18.07 -29.04 -37.61
C PRO A 71 -17.06 -27.92 -37.36
N ASP A 72 -17.23 -26.81 -38.07
CA ASP A 72 -16.45 -25.58 -37.91
C ASP A 72 -17.38 -24.44 -37.43
N TYR A 73 -16.90 -23.70 -36.43
CA TYR A 73 -17.66 -22.60 -35.83
C TYR A 73 -18.05 -21.51 -36.83
N SER A 74 -17.14 -21.15 -37.75
CA SER A 74 -17.37 -20.10 -38.73
C SER A 74 -18.40 -20.53 -39.75
N GLU A 75 -18.27 -21.76 -40.25
CA GLU A 75 -19.13 -22.31 -41.29
C GLU A 75 -20.55 -22.52 -40.78
N ILE A 76 -20.71 -23.09 -39.59
CA ILE A 76 -22.03 -23.30 -38.99
C ILE A 76 -22.73 -21.96 -38.74
N LEU A 77 -22.01 -20.93 -38.29
CA LEU A 77 -22.58 -19.60 -38.14
C LEU A 77 -22.97 -18.98 -39.50
N GLU A 78 -22.13 -19.11 -40.53
CA GLU A 78 -22.45 -18.59 -41.88
C GLU A 78 -23.64 -19.31 -42.53
N GLU A 79 -23.83 -20.60 -42.24
CA GLU A 79 -24.98 -21.37 -42.72
C GLU A 79 -26.28 -21.01 -42.00
N LEU A 80 -26.20 -20.77 -40.68
CA LEU A 80 -27.38 -20.47 -39.85
C LEU A 80 -27.87 -19.02 -39.99
N VAL A 81 -26.97 -18.06 -40.16
CA VAL A 81 -27.29 -16.63 -40.17
C VAL A 81 -26.55 -15.92 -41.30
N LYS A 82 -27.26 -15.12 -42.10
CA LYS A 82 -26.72 -14.54 -43.34
C LYS A 82 -26.09 -13.17 -43.15
N THR A 83 -26.44 -12.47 -42.06
CA THR A 83 -25.94 -11.12 -41.78
C THR A 83 -25.18 -11.04 -40.45
N PRO A 84 -24.21 -10.11 -40.32
CA PRO A 84 -23.50 -9.87 -39.05
C PRO A 84 -24.43 -9.49 -37.89
N ILE A 85 -25.54 -8.80 -38.16
CA ILE A 85 -26.52 -8.40 -37.15
C ILE A 85 -27.24 -9.61 -36.58
N GLU A 86 -27.73 -10.51 -37.44
CA GLU A 86 -28.38 -11.76 -37.02
C GLU A 86 -27.42 -12.64 -36.21
N ARG A 87 -26.15 -12.71 -36.63
CA ARG A 87 -25.09 -13.43 -35.90
C ARG A 87 -24.87 -12.88 -34.51
N ASN A 88 -24.75 -11.56 -34.37
CA ASN A 88 -24.60 -10.92 -33.07
C ASN A 88 -25.83 -11.21 -32.17
N GLN A 89 -27.05 -11.04 -32.70
CA GLN A 89 -28.28 -11.34 -31.95
C GLN A 89 -28.36 -12.79 -31.48
N LEU A 90 -27.97 -13.75 -32.33
CA LEU A 90 -27.90 -15.17 -31.97
C LEU A 90 -26.90 -15.41 -30.83
N LEU A 91 -25.72 -14.77 -30.90
CA LEU A 91 -24.65 -14.97 -29.93
C LEU A 91 -24.89 -14.25 -28.59
N ARG A 92 -25.60 -13.11 -28.61
CA ARG A 92 -25.88 -12.29 -27.43
C ARG A 92 -26.55 -13.06 -26.30
N VAL A 93 -27.39 -14.04 -26.63
CA VAL A 93 -28.10 -14.91 -25.67
C VAL A 93 -27.13 -15.74 -24.81
N TYR A 94 -25.94 -16.06 -25.30
CA TYR A 94 -24.94 -16.80 -24.52
C TYR A 94 -24.15 -15.92 -23.55
N PHE A 95 -24.15 -14.60 -23.74
CA PHE A 95 -23.36 -13.67 -22.91
C PHE A 95 -24.21 -12.91 -21.89
N GLU A 96 -25.48 -12.65 -22.20
CA GLU A 96 -26.38 -11.94 -21.29
C GLU A 96 -27.17 -12.91 -20.40
N PRO A 97 -27.21 -12.71 -19.08
CA PRO A 97 -28.01 -13.54 -18.19
C PRO A 97 -29.49 -13.18 -18.24
N ASN A 98 -30.34 -14.21 -18.31
CA ASN A 98 -31.76 -14.10 -17.99
C ASN A 98 -32.01 -14.07 -16.47
N ASP A 99 -33.24 -13.82 -16.04
CA ASP A 99 -33.56 -13.64 -14.61
C ASP A 99 -33.31 -14.92 -13.77
N ASP A 100 -33.55 -16.10 -14.35
CA ASP A 100 -33.28 -17.39 -13.69
C ASP A 100 -31.79 -17.69 -13.58
N GLU A 101 -31.00 -17.30 -14.59
CA GLU A 101 -29.54 -17.42 -14.59
C GLU A 101 -28.90 -16.48 -13.58
N LYS A 102 -29.41 -15.23 -13.44
CA LYS A 102 -28.97 -14.30 -12.39
C LYS A 102 -29.23 -14.86 -11.00
N ALA A 103 -30.41 -15.47 -10.78
CA ALA A 103 -30.76 -16.07 -9.50
C ALA A 103 -29.84 -17.26 -9.11
N LYS A 104 -29.10 -17.82 -10.07
CA LYS A 104 -28.14 -18.91 -9.89
C LYS A 104 -26.68 -18.46 -10.00
N ASP A 105 -26.41 -17.16 -9.98
CA ASP A 105 -25.07 -16.58 -10.16
C ASP A 105 -24.38 -17.04 -11.45
N LEU A 106 -25.13 -17.17 -12.55
CA LEU A 106 -24.58 -17.42 -13.88
C LEU A 106 -24.40 -16.11 -14.66
N LYS A 107 -23.36 -16.07 -15.49
CA LYS A 107 -22.88 -14.94 -16.30
C LYS A 107 -22.64 -13.67 -15.48
N VAL A 108 -22.16 -13.87 -14.25
CA VAL A 108 -21.64 -12.85 -13.34
C VAL A 108 -20.14 -13.07 -13.11
N PRO A 109 -19.37 -12.05 -12.68
CA PRO A 109 -17.94 -12.19 -12.49
C PRO A 109 -17.58 -13.33 -11.51
N THR A 110 -16.72 -14.24 -11.96
CA THR A 110 -16.23 -15.38 -11.16
C THR A 110 -15.07 -14.96 -10.26
N GLU A 111 -14.57 -15.90 -9.45
CA GLU A 111 -13.39 -15.66 -8.60
C GLU A 111 -12.14 -15.28 -9.41
N ALA A 112 -11.96 -15.79 -10.63
CA ALA A 112 -10.89 -15.33 -11.52
C ALA A 112 -11.02 -13.83 -11.83
N HIS A 113 -12.21 -13.38 -12.25
CA HIS A 113 -12.47 -11.98 -12.60
C HIS A 113 -12.26 -11.05 -11.40
N LYS A 114 -12.79 -11.43 -10.22
CA LYS A 114 -12.64 -10.68 -8.97
C LYS A 114 -11.19 -10.63 -8.50
N SER A 115 -10.45 -11.74 -8.64
CA SER A 115 -9.03 -11.82 -8.28
C SER A 115 -8.16 -10.94 -9.18
N ILE A 116 -8.42 -10.96 -10.49
CA ILE A 116 -7.78 -10.05 -11.46
C ILE A 116 -8.10 -8.59 -11.10
N ALA A 117 -9.36 -8.28 -10.77
CA ALA A 117 -9.75 -6.93 -10.36
C ALA A 117 -9.02 -6.46 -9.09
N LYS A 118 -8.80 -7.34 -8.11
CA LYS A 118 -7.97 -7.05 -6.91
C LYS A 118 -6.51 -6.75 -7.28
N LEU A 119 -5.90 -7.55 -8.17
CA LEU A 119 -4.54 -7.33 -8.64
C LEU A 119 -4.38 -6.00 -9.40
N VAL A 120 -5.38 -5.64 -10.20
CA VAL A 120 -5.43 -4.34 -10.90
C VAL A 120 -5.60 -3.18 -9.92
N SER A 121 -6.49 -3.32 -8.93
CA SER A 121 -6.71 -2.31 -7.88
C SER A 121 -5.44 -1.99 -7.08
N ALA A 122 -4.65 -3.03 -6.80
CA ALA A 122 -3.35 -2.89 -6.15
C ALA A 122 -2.22 -2.43 -7.09
N GLY A 123 -2.48 -2.24 -8.38
CA GLY A 123 -1.52 -1.75 -9.37
C GLY A 123 -0.52 -2.80 -9.88
N TYR A 124 -0.72 -4.07 -9.56
CA TYR A 124 0.14 -5.16 -10.01
C TYR A 124 -0.06 -5.50 -11.49
N ILE A 125 -1.29 -5.38 -12.00
CA ILE A 125 -1.65 -5.59 -13.41
C ILE A 125 -2.25 -4.30 -13.95
N LYS A 126 -1.83 -3.90 -15.16
CA LYS A 126 -2.32 -2.68 -15.83
C LYS A 126 -2.90 -2.94 -17.22
N VAL A 127 -2.50 -4.04 -17.86
CA VAL A 127 -2.87 -4.35 -19.24
C VAL A 127 -3.46 -5.75 -19.30
N ILE A 128 -4.63 -5.86 -19.91
CA ILE A 128 -5.32 -7.12 -20.14
C ILE A 128 -5.67 -7.19 -21.62
N VAL A 129 -5.19 -8.21 -22.31
CA VAL A 129 -5.61 -8.57 -23.66
C VAL A 129 -6.59 -9.73 -23.54
N THR A 130 -7.73 -9.65 -24.21
CA THR A 130 -8.74 -10.71 -24.16
C THR A 130 -9.36 -10.99 -25.52
N THR A 131 -9.62 -12.27 -25.80
CA THR A 131 -10.43 -12.70 -26.95
C THR A 131 -11.91 -12.82 -26.59
N ASN A 132 -12.28 -12.55 -25.33
CA ASN A 132 -13.65 -12.70 -24.87
C ASN A 132 -14.49 -11.49 -25.25
N PHE A 133 -15.73 -11.76 -25.68
CA PHE A 133 -16.68 -10.72 -26.02
C PHE A 133 -17.41 -10.19 -24.79
N ASP A 134 -17.58 -11.02 -23.76
CA ASP A 134 -18.32 -10.72 -22.53
C ASP A 134 -17.77 -9.49 -21.77
N ARG A 135 -18.53 -9.00 -20.80
CA ARG A 135 -18.17 -7.84 -19.97
C ARG A 135 -17.90 -8.17 -18.51
N LEU A 136 -17.50 -9.42 -18.21
CA LEU A 136 -17.32 -9.87 -16.83
C LEU A 136 -16.10 -9.22 -16.17
N LEU A 137 -15.02 -8.96 -16.92
CA LEU A 137 -13.85 -8.25 -16.41
C LEU A 137 -14.22 -6.80 -16.06
N GLU A 138 -14.93 -6.11 -16.94
CA GLU A 138 -15.37 -4.74 -16.78
C GLU A 138 -16.24 -4.60 -15.53
N LYS A 139 -17.22 -5.49 -15.36
CA LYS A 139 -18.07 -5.53 -14.14
C LYS A 139 -17.25 -5.77 -12.87
N ALA A 140 -16.29 -6.70 -12.90
CA ALA A 140 -15.44 -6.96 -11.75
C ALA A 140 -14.57 -5.74 -11.38
N MET A 141 -14.10 -4.98 -12.38
CA MET A 141 -13.35 -3.75 -12.16
C MET A 141 -14.22 -2.66 -11.55
N GLU A 142 -15.46 -2.50 -12.03
CA GLU A 142 -16.42 -1.54 -11.48
C GLU A 142 -16.73 -1.83 -10.00
N GLU A 143 -16.88 -3.10 -9.62
CA GLU A 143 -17.09 -3.54 -8.23
C GLU A 143 -15.95 -3.12 -7.28
N VAL A 144 -14.71 -3.00 -7.78
CA VAL A 144 -13.55 -2.53 -7.00
C VAL A 144 -13.26 -1.02 -7.20
N GLY A 145 -14.19 -0.29 -7.83
CA GLY A 145 -14.09 1.16 -8.03
C GLY A 145 -13.14 1.60 -9.15
N ILE A 146 -12.86 0.72 -10.11
CA ILE A 146 -11.99 0.99 -11.26
C ILE A 146 -12.82 1.05 -12.53
N ILE A 147 -12.64 2.12 -13.30
CA ILE A 147 -13.21 2.24 -14.64
C ILE A 147 -12.08 1.94 -15.64
N PRO A 148 -12.06 0.77 -16.30
CA PRO A 148 -11.00 0.42 -17.25
C PRO A 148 -11.19 1.15 -18.59
N MET A 149 -10.08 1.43 -19.27
CA MET A 149 -10.10 1.86 -20.67
C MET A 149 -10.28 0.63 -21.56
N VAL A 150 -11.39 0.53 -22.29
CA VAL A 150 -11.66 -0.59 -23.19
C VAL A 150 -11.31 -0.21 -24.62
N ILE A 151 -10.42 -0.99 -25.24
CA ILE A 151 -9.99 -0.87 -26.64
C ILE A 151 -10.53 -2.09 -27.39
N SER A 152 -11.56 -1.90 -28.22
CA SER A 152 -12.18 -2.98 -29.00
C SER A 152 -12.17 -2.73 -30.51
N THR A 153 -11.71 -1.55 -30.94
CA THR A 153 -11.69 -1.10 -32.35
C THR A 153 -10.39 -0.36 -32.68
N ALA A 154 -10.06 -0.27 -33.97
CA ALA A 154 -8.88 0.46 -34.44
C ALA A 154 -8.90 1.95 -34.04
N ASP A 155 -10.07 2.60 -34.08
CA ASP A 155 -10.22 4.00 -33.69
C ASP A 155 -10.03 4.18 -32.18
N SER A 156 -10.55 3.26 -31.36
CA SER A 156 -10.31 3.28 -29.91
C SER A 156 -8.84 3.05 -29.55
N ALA A 157 -8.09 2.30 -30.37
CA ALA A 157 -6.67 2.09 -30.17
C ALA A 157 -5.84 3.35 -30.48
N GLU A 158 -6.25 4.13 -31.49
CA GLU A 158 -5.61 5.40 -31.84
C GLU A 158 -5.92 6.51 -30.84
N GLY A 159 -7.17 6.59 -30.38
CA GLY A 159 -7.61 7.57 -29.38
C GLY A 159 -7.22 7.23 -27.94
N ALA A 160 -6.63 6.05 -27.69
CA ALA A 160 -6.25 5.63 -26.36
C ALA A 160 -5.10 6.46 -25.80
N ILE A 161 -5.18 6.80 -24.51
CA ILE A 161 -4.02 7.36 -23.80
C ILE A 161 -2.91 6.31 -23.72
N PRO A 162 -1.62 6.71 -23.61
CA PRO A 162 -0.53 5.76 -23.45
C PRO A 162 -0.77 4.81 -22.26
N LEU A 163 -0.46 3.53 -22.46
CA LEU A 163 -0.66 2.45 -21.47
C LEU A 163 -0.03 2.78 -20.10
N THR A 164 1.05 3.55 -20.08
CA THR A 164 1.76 4.00 -18.86
C THR A 164 0.93 4.93 -17.97
N HIS A 165 -0.02 5.67 -18.55
CA HIS A 165 -0.87 6.63 -17.85
C HIS A 165 -2.26 6.09 -17.54
N SER A 166 -2.62 4.92 -18.09
CA SER A 166 -3.88 4.24 -17.78
C SER A 166 -3.77 3.47 -16.47
N LYS A 167 -4.85 3.49 -15.67
CA LYS A 167 -4.96 2.64 -14.47
C LYS A 167 -5.14 1.17 -14.84
N CYS A 168 -5.95 0.91 -15.86
CA CYS A 168 -6.20 -0.41 -16.42
C CYS A 168 -6.67 -0.25 -17.87
N THR A 169 -6.04 -0.97 -18.79
CA THR A 169 -6.45 -1.03 -20.19
C THR A 169 -6.83 -2.46 -20.55
N ILE A 170 -8.04 -2.65 -21.06
CA ILE A 170 -8.56 -3.92 -21.56
C ILE A 170 -8.61 -3.84 -23.09
N VAL A 171 -7.83 -4.67 -23.77
CA VAL A 171 -7.77 -4.77 -25.22
C VAL A 171 -8.56 -6.01 -25.67
N LYS A 172 -9.75 -5.79 -26.23
CA LYS A 172 -10.64 -6.83 -26.74
C LYS A 172 -10.36 -7.04 -28.23
N VAL A 173 -9.39 -7.89 -28.55
CA VAL A 173 -8.86 -8.05 -29.92
C VAL A 173 -9.90 -8.61 -30.91
N SER A 174 -10.82 -9.42 -30.41
CA SER A 174 -11.93 -10.00 -31.19
C SER A 174 -13.14 -9.06 -31.26
N GLY A 175 -13.17 -7.98 -30.48
CA GLY A 175 -14.27 -7.01 -30.41
C GLY A 175 -15.13 -7.13 -29.15
N ASP A 176 -16.20 -6.33 -29.09
CA ASP A 176 -17.18 -6.32 -27.99
C ASP A 176 -18.55 -6.71 -28.52
N TYR A 177 -19.28 -7.61 -27.84
CA TYR A 177 -20.57 -8.09 -28.33
C TYR A 177 -21.62 -6.98 -28.53
N LEU A 178 -21.46 -5.82 -27.90
CA LEU A 178 -22.33 -4.66 -28.14
C LEU A 178 -22.08 -3.98 -29.49
N ASP A 179 -20.96 -4.30 -30.17
CA ASP A 179 -20.62 -3.86 -31.51
C ASP A 179 -20.90 -4.98 -32.54
N ILE A 180 -21.53 -4.62 -33.66
CA ILE A 180 -21.80 -5.57 -34.75
C ILE A 180 -20.53 -6.01 -35.51
N ARG A 181 -19.39 -5.34 -35.27
CA ARG A 181 -18.09 -5.61 -35.92
C ARG A 181 -17.25 -6.68 -35.21
N ILE A 182 -17.86 -7.51 -34.37
CA ILE A 182 -17.17 -8.61 -33.68
C ILE A 182 -16.63 -9.65 -34.66
N LYS A 183 -15.37 -10.04 -34.43
CA LYS A 183 -14.62 -11.02 -35.24
C LYS A 183 -14.88 -12.43 -34.70
N ASN A 184 -15.76 -13.18 -35.37
CA ASN A 184 -16.19 -14.52 -34.98
C ASN A 184 -15.70 -15.61 -35.95
N THR A 185 -15.51 -15.26 -37.22
CA THR A 185 -15.10 -16.25 -38.23
C THR A 185 -13.58 -16.35 -38.34
N ARG A 186 -13.09 -17.49 -38.83
CA ARG A 186 -11.67 -17.68 -39.14
C ARG A 186 -11.14 -16.63 -40.12
N LYS A 187 -11.98 -16.18 -41.05
CA LYS A 187 -11.62 -15.11 -42.00
C LYS A 187 -11.44 -13.77 -41.28
N GLU A 188 -12.34 -13.44 -40.36
CA GLU A 188 -12.27 -12.22 -39.54
C GLU A 188 -11.09 -12.25 -38.54
N LEU A 189 -10.71 -13.42 -38.04
CA LEU A 189 -9.58 -13.63 -37.11
C LEU A 189 -8.23 -13.92 -37.80
N SER A 190 -8.19 -13.92 -39.14
CA SER A 190 -6.95 -14.16 -39.90
C SER A 190 -6.02 -12.96 -39.91
N GLN A 191 -6.59 -11.75 -39.82
CA GLN A 191 -5.84 -10.50 -39.85
C GLN A 191 -6.52 -9.47 -38.94
N TYR A 192 -5.74 -8.89 -38.03
CA TYR A 192 -6.16 -7.72 -37.27
C TYR A 192 -5.81 -6.42 -37.97
N ASP A 193 -6.55 -5.37 -37.62
CA ASP A 193 -6.26 -4.00 -38.02
C ASP A 193 -4.82 -3.60 -37.65
N GLU A 194 -4.16 -2.82 -38.50
CA GLU A 194 -2.76 -2.42 -38.31
C GLU A 194 -2.52 -1.70 -36.97
N LYS A 195 -3.45 -0.82 -36.58
CA LYS A 195 -3.41 -0.10 -35.29
C LYS A 195 -3.48 -1.05 -34.09
N ILE A 196 -4.28 -2.11 -34.18
CA ILE A 196 -4.36 -3.14 -33.13
C ILE A 196 -3.08 -3.97 -33.11
N ASN A 197 -2.51 -4.31 -34.27
CA ASN A 197 -1.24 -5.00 -34.35
C ASN A 197 -0.10 -4.19 -33.72
N LEU A 198 -0.01 -2.89 -33.99
CA LEU A 198 0.99 -2.01 -33.37
C LEU A 198 0.85 -1.97 -31.83
N LEU A 199 -0.38 -1.91 -31.33
CA LEU A 199 -0.65 -1.96 -29.89
C LEU A 199 -0.24 -3.31 -29.30
N LEU A 200 -0.58 -4.42 -29.96
CA LEU A 200 -0.18 -5.77 -29.53
C LEU A 200 1.34 -5.93 -29.54
N ASP A 201 2.02 -5.46 -30.57
CA ASP A 201 3.48 -5.53 -30.67
C ASP A 201 4.15 -4.79 -29.51
N LYS A 202 3.61 -3.62 -29.14
CA LYS A 202 4.06 -2.86 -27.98
C LYS A 202 3.84 -3.63 -26.67
N ILE A 203 2.63 -4.15 -26.45
CA ILE A 203 2.30 -4.92 -25.23
C ILE A 203 3.20 -6.15 -25.11
N LEU A 204 3.39 -6.87 -26.22
CA LEU A 204 4.12 -8.12 -26.27
C LEU A 204 5.66 -7.93 -26.14
N ASP A 205 6.20 -6.76 -26.48
CA ASP A 205 7.62 -6.39 -26.29
C ASP A 205 7.89 -5.85 -24.87
N GLU A 206 7.01 -4.97 -24.37
CA GLU A 206 7.23 -4.19 -23.15
C GLU A 206 6.83 -4.94 -21.87
N PHE A 207 5.89 -5.90 -21.93
CA PHE A 207 5.34 -6.56 -20.73
C PHE A 207 5.69 -8.05 -20.66
N GLY A 208 5.79 -8.55 -19.42
CA GLY A 208 5.69 -10.00 -19.17
C GLY A 208 4.28 -10.47 -19.47
N LEU A 209 4.12 -11.75 -19.83
CA LEU A 209 2.83 -12.25 -20.33
C LEU A 209 2.34 -13.42 -19.49
N ILE A 210 1.10 -13.36 -18.99
CA ILE A 210 0.43 -14.47 -18.32
C ILE A 210 -0.75 -14.90 -19.19
N VAL A 211 -0.65 -16.07 -19.81
CA VAL A 211 -1.68 -16.61 -20.71
C VAL A 211 -2.60 -17.54 -19.93
N CYS A 212 -3.91 -17.31 -19.98
CA CYS A 212 -4.91 -18.15 -19.33
C CYS A 212 -6.17 -18.33 -20.17
N GLY A 213 -6.64 -19.58 -20.29
CA GLY A 213 -7.89 -19.90 -20.96
C GLY A 213 -7.89 -19.71 -22.48
N TRP A 214 -6.71 -19.57 -23.12
CA TRP A 214 -6.56 -19.41 -24.57
C TRP A 214 -5.80 -20.60 -25.18
N SER A 215 -6.38 -21.24 -26.21
CA SER A 215 -5.81 -22.43 -26.85
C SER A 215 -4.80 -22.12 -27.96
N GLY A 216 -4.88 -20.94 -28.58
CA GLY A 216 -4.02 -20.55 -29.70
C GLY A 216 -4.29 -21.26 -31.03
N GLU A 217 -5.35 -22.08 -31.14
CA GLU A 217 -5.65 -22.84 -32.37
C GLU A 217 -6.43 -22.02 -33.40
N TRP A 218 -7.39 -21.23 -32.94
CA TRP A 218 -8.37 -20.58 -33.83
C TRP A 218 -8.02 -19.13 -34.15
N ASP A 219 -7.34 -18.44 -33.24
CA ASP A 219 -6.95 -17.04 -33.42
C ASP A 219 -5.56 -16.91 -34.06
N ILE A 220 -5.55 -16.99 -35.39
CA ILE A 220 -4.33 -16.99 -36.20
C ILE A 220 -3.62 -15.64 -36.11
N ALA A 221 -4.36 -14.53 -36.06
CA ALA A 221 -3.77 -13.19 -35.98
C ALA A 221 -3.06 -12.94 -34.63
N LEU A 222 -3.65 -13.36 -33.50
CA LEU A 222 -3.01 -13.25 -32.19
C LEU A 222 -1.81 -14.19 -32.05
N ALA A 223 -1.91 -15.41 -32.57
CA ALA A 223 -0.77 -16.33 -32.65
C ALA A 223 0.36 -15.72 -33.48
N SER A 224 0.05 -15.15 -34.65
CA SER A 224 1.02 -14.47 -35.51
C SER A 224 1.66 -13.24 -34.84
N ALA A 225 0.91 -12.52 -33.99
CA ALA A 225 1.44 -11.42 -33.19
C ALA A 225 2.48 -11.89 -32.16
N ILE A 226 2.22 -13.04 -31.53
CA ILE A 226 3.20 -13.67 -30.66
C ILE A 226 4.43 -14.13 -31.46
N GLU A 227 4.23 -14.73 -32.63
CA GLU A 227 5.30 -15.26 -33.50
C GLU A 227 6.24 -14.19 -34.05
N ARG A 228 5.71 -13.02 -34.45
CA ARG A 228 6.52 -11.93 -35.01
C ARG A 228 7.26 -11.09 -33.96
N CYS A 229 6.90 -11.24 -32.69
CA CYS A 229 7.52 -10.51 -31.60
C CYS A 229 8.92 -11.06 -31.32
N LYS A 230 9.95 -10.24 -31.58
CA LYS A 230 11.36 -10.67 -31.54
C LYS A 230 11.96 -10.67 -30.13
N ASN A 231 11.49 -9.78 -29.25
CA ASN A 231 11.99 -9.64 -27.89
C ASN A 231 10.88 -9.89 -26.87
N HIS A 232 11.25 -10.40 -25.71
CA HIS A 232 10.38 -10.52 -24.56
C HIS A 232 11.18 -10.16 -23.29
N ARG A 233 11.08 -8.90 -22.84
CA ARG A 233 11.94 -8.33 -21.78
C ARG A 233 11.70 -8.96 -20.41
N PHE A 234 10.51 -9.51 -20.21
CA PHE A 234 10.08 -10.19 -19.00
C PHE A 234 9.61 -11.62 -19.33
N SER A 235 9.52 -12.48 -18.32
CA SER A 235 9.11 -13.88 -18.49
C SER A 235 7.66 -14.03 -18.96
N THR A 236 7.40 -15.10 -19.71
CA THR A 236 6.05 -15.53 -20.08
C THR A 236 5.66 -16.77 -19.29
N TYR A 237 4.42 -16.80 -18.80
CA TYR A 237 3.80 -17.93 -18.13
C TYR A 237 2.58 -18.35 -18.93
N TRP A 238 2.47 -19.66 -19.18
CA TRP A 238 1.37 -20.22 -19.96
C TRP A 238 0.61 -21.23 -19.12
N THR A 239 -0.65 -20.93 -18.82
CA THR A 239 -1.50 -21.86 -18.06
C THR A 239 -2.29 -22.75 -19.00
N ALA A 240 -2.40 -24.04 -18.66
CA ALA A 240 -3.17 -25.02 -19.41
C ALA A 240 -3.89 -25.96 -18.45
N SER A 241 -5.08 -26.44 -18.85
CA SER A 241 -5.77 -27.53 -18.18
C SER A 241 -5.49 -28.80 -18.98
N GLY A 242 -4.52 -29.60 -18.51
CA GLY A 242 -4.00 -30.75 -19.26
C GLY A 242 -2.88 -30.40 -20.25
N GLU A 243 -2.67 -31.24 -21.26
CA GLU A 243 -1.62 -31.00 -22.25
C GLU A 243 -2.02 -29.88 -23.23
N PRO A 244 -1.15 -28.88 -23.45
CA PRO A 244 -1.38 -27.86 -24.48
C PRO A 244 -1.44 -28.48 -25.88
N ALA A 245 -2.27 -27.92 -26.76
CA ALA A 245 -2.28 -28.26 -28.18
C ALA A 245 -0.93 -27.97 -28.87
N GLU A 246 -0.68 -28.55 -30.04
CA GLU A 246 0.59 -28.38 -30.76
C GLU A 246 0.90 -26.91 -31.13
N THR A 247 -0.12 -26.13 -31.46
CA THR A 247 0.01 -24.68 -31.68
C THR A 247 0.47 -23.97 -30.41
N ALA A 248 -0.16 -24.26 -29.27
CA ALA A 248 0.24 -23.72 -27.97
C ALA A 248 1.66 -24.16 -27.59
N LYS A 249 2.04 -25.42 -27.82
CA LYS A 249 3.42 -25.92 -27.59
C LYS A 249 4.45 -25.15 -28.41
N LYS A 250 4.15 -24.87 -29.68
CA LYS A 250 5.00 -24.04 -30.55
C LYS A 250 5.19 -22.63 -29.97
N LEU A 251 4.11 -21.97 -29.55
CA LEU A 251 4.15 -20.62 -28.97
C LEU A 251 4.87 -20.59 -27.61
N ILE A 252 4.66 -21.61 -26.78
CA ILE A 252 5.37 -21.81 -25.51
C ILE A 252 6.88 -21.91 -25.76
N GLY A 253 7.30 -22.71 -26.74
CA GLY A 253 8.71 -22.85 -27.12
C GLY A 253 9.31 -21.54 -27.63
N LEU A 254 8.60 -20.83 -28.51
CA LEU A 254 9.04 -19.56 -29.09
C LEU A 254 9.26 -18.47 -28.02
N ARG A 255 8.34 -18.35 -27.06
CA ARG A 255 8.44 -17.37 -25.95
C ARG A 255 9.25 -17.85 -24.76
N ARG A 256 9.78 -19.08 -24.80
CA ARG A 256 10.46 -19.73 -23.66
C ARG A 256 9.59 -19.69 -22.39
N SER A 257 8.29 -19.91 -22.56
CA SER A 257 7.30 -19.75 -21.51
C SER A 257 7.41 -20.85 -20.45
N SER A 258 7.19 -20.49 -19.18
CA SER A 258 6.98 -21.49 -18.13
C SER A 258 5.54 -22.00 -18.21
N ALA A 259 5.37 -23.28 -18.59
CA ALA A 259 4.06 -23.91 -18.61
C ALA A 259 3.60 -24.25 -17.17
N LEU A 260 2.36 -23.90 -16.85
CA LEU A 260 1.71 -24.12 -15.56
C LEU A 260 0.45 -24.98 -15.78
N ASN A 261 0.41 -26.16 -15.18
CA ASN A 261 -0.80 -26.98 -15.20
C ASN A 261 -1.76 -26.50 -14.11
N ILE A 262 -2.94 -26.05 -14.51
CA ILE A 262 -3.96 -25.47 -13.61
C ILE A 262 -5.22 -26.32 -13.60
N ARG A 263 -5.90 -26.39 -12.44
CA ARG A 263 -7.21 -27.03 -12.33
C ARG A 263 -8.31 -26.19 -12.97
N SER A 264 -8.32 -24.90 -12.65
CA SER A 264 -9.25 -23.92 -13.18
C SER A 264 -8.61 -22.52 -13.18
N ALA A 265 -9.14 -21.60 -13.98
CA ALA A 265 -8.71 -20.20 -13.97
C ALA A 265 -9.02 -19.55 -12.60
N ASP A 266 -10.16 -19.90 -12.00
CA ASP A 266 -10.59 -19.40 -10.68
C ASP A 266 -9.57 -19.77 -9.59
N ASP A 267 -9.17 -21.04 -9.51
CA ASP A 267 -8.18 -21.49 -8.53
C ASP A 267 -6.82 -20.82 -8.75
N PHE A 268 -6.38 -20.73 -10.01
CA PHE A 268 -5.10 -20.12 -10.36
C PHE A 268 -5.02 -18.65 -9.96
N PHE A 269 -6.01 -17.84 -10.35
CA PHE A 269 -5.99 -16.41 -10.04
C PHE A 269 -6.24 -16.14 -8.55
N ARG A 270 -7.06 -16.97 -7.86
CA ARG A 270 -7.19 -16.90 -6.40
C ARG A 270 -5.84 -17.15 -5.73
N GLU A 271 -5.18 -18.25 -6.06
CA GLU A 271 -3.90 -18.62 -5.47
C GLU A 271 -2.80 -17.59 -5.78
N LEU A 272 -2.73 -17.11 -7.03
CA LEU A 272 -1.79 -16.07 -7.43
C LEU A 272 -2.00 -14.79 -6.62
N THR A 273 -3.25 -14.37 -6.47
CA THR A 273 -3.63 -13.18 -5.70
C THR A 273 -3.25 -13.35 -4.23
N GLU A 274 -3.65 -14.45 -3.60
CA GLU A 274 -3.30 -14.75 -2.20
C GLU A 274 -1.79 -14.70 -1.96
N LYS A 275 -0.98 -15.30 -2.84
CA LYS A 275 0.48 -15.27 -2.71
C LYS A 275 1.07 -13.88 -2.93
N VAL A 276 0.60 -13.12 -3.92
CA VAL A 276 1.09 -11.75 -4.17
C VAL A 276 0.78 -10.83 -2.99
N PHE A 277 -0.44 -10.91 -2.45
CA PHE A 277 -0.83 -10.12 -1.28
C PHE A 277 -0.14 -10.60 0.01
N ALA A 278 0.10 -11.90 0.18
CA ALA A 278 0.92 -12.42 1.27
C ALA A 278 2.35 -11.89 1.20
N LEU A 279 2.94 -11.81 0.00
CA LEU A 279 4.24 -11.17 -0.21
C LEU A 279 4.18 -9.67 0.11
N GLN A 280 3.12 -8.98 -0.27
CA GLN A 280 2.92 -7.57 0.09
C GLN A 280 2.88 -7.37 1.61
N GLU A 281 2.25 -8.28 2.36
CA GLU A 281 2.27 -8.26 3.83
C GLU A 281 3.65 -8.61 4.40
N ILE A 282 4.38 -9.52 3.74
CA ILE A 282 5.74 -9.91 4.13
C ILE A 282 6.74 -8.74 3.93
N PHE A 283 6.57 -7.99 2.84
CA PHE A 283 7.47 -6.91 2.38
C PHE A 283 6.98 -5.49 2.69
N ARG A 284 5.79 -5.32 3.30
CA ARG A 284 5.55 -4.18 4.19
C ARG A 284 6.70 -4.12 5.21
N PRO A 285 7.02 -2.98 5.83
CA PRO A 285 7.94 -2.98 6.97
C PRO A 285 7.40 -3.97 8.01
N HIS A 286 7.92 -5.20 7.97
CA HIS A 286 7.38 -6.30 8.73
C HIS A 286 7.77 -6.10 10.19
N PRO A 287 6.96 -6.57 11.14
CA PRO A 287 7.42 -6.81 12.51
C PRO A 287 8.74 -7.62 12.59
N LEU A 288 9.13 -8.36 11.53
CA LEU A 288 10.38 -9.10 11.41
C LEU A 288 11.52 -8.19 10.94
N SER A 289 11.30 -7.27 10.00
CA SER A 289 12.34 -6.28 9.62
C SER A 289 12.60 -5.31 10.76
N SER A 290 11.55 -4.87 11.49
CA SER A 290 11.70 -4.12 12.74
C SER A 290 12.45 -4.92 13.79
N LYS A 291 12.07 -6.18 14.08
CA LYS A 291 12.81 -7.03 15.05
C LYS A 291 14.27 -7.27 14.66
N ILE A 292 14.55 -7.48 13.37
CA ILE A 292 15.93 -7.64 12.86
C ILE A 292 16.71 -6.33 12.99
N ALA A 293 16.11 -5.20 12.63
CA ALA A 293 16.72 -3.88 12.78
C ALA A 293 17.01 -3.58 14.25
N VAL A 294 16.05 -3.83 15.15
CA VAL A 294 16.21 -3.70 16.61
C VAL A 294 17.33 -4.62 17.13
N ALA A 295 17.38 -5.88 16.71
CA ALA A 295 18.44 -6.80 17.12
C ALA A 295 19.82 -6.32 16.62
N THR A 296 19.88 -5.79 15.40
CA THR A 296 21.09 -5.24 14.78
C THR A 296 21.56 -3.99 15.52
N VAL A 297 20.65 -3.07 15.83
CA VAL A 297 20.91 -1.85 16.61
C VAL A 297 21.39 -2.18 18.02
N LYS A 298 20.74 -3.12 18.71
CA LYS A 298 21.18 -3.61 20.03
C LYS A 298 22.62 -4.15 19.96
N LYS A 299 22.98 -4.87 18.89
CA LYS A 299 24.36 -5.34 18.66
C LYS A 299 25.34 -4.20 18.40
N TYR A 300 24.97 -3.24 17.57
CA TYR A 300 25.87 -2.15 17.15
C TYR A 300 26.13 -1.11 18.24
N ILE A 301 25.16 -0.87 19.12
CA ILE A 301 25.29 0.09 20.21
C ILE A 301 26.33 -0.34 21.26
N ILE A 302 26.47 -1.65 21.49
CA ILE A 302 27.36 -2.17 22.52
C ILE A 302 28.84 -2.04 22.11
N ASP A 303 29.16 -2.31 20.84
CA ASP A 303 30.53 -2.41 20.35
C ASP A 303 30.87 -1.24 19.40
N ASN A 304 31.83 -0.41 19.84
CA ASN A 304 32.23 0.81 19.12
C ASN A 304 32.76 0.54 17.70
N LYS A 305 33.16 -0.70 17.37
CA LYS A 305 33.57 -1.04 16.00
C LYS A 305 32.44 -0.90 14.98
N TYR A 306 31.18 -0.99 15.41
CA TYR A 306 29.99 -0.86 14.57
C TYR A 306 29.42 0.57 14.54
N LYS A 307 30.15 1.57 15.04
CA LYS A 307 29.66 2.96 15.10
C LYS A 307 29.25 3.51 13.73
N ILE A 308 30.02 3.17 12.68
CA ILE A 308 29.72 3.57 11.31
C ILE A 308 28.48 2.83 10.80
N ASP A 309 28.40 1.52 11.01
CA ASP A 309 27.24 0.71 10.60
C ASP A 309 25.94 1.15 11.29
N LEU A 310 26.01 1.55 12.57
CA LEU A 310 24.88 2.12 13.31
C LEU A 310 24.43 3.44 12.70
N HIS A 311 25.39 4.33 12.43
CA HIS A 311 25.12 5.61 11.79
C HIS A 311 24.44 5.41 10.44
N ASP A 312 24.99 4.55 9.58
CA ASP A 312 24.48 4.33 8.23
C ASP A 312 23.12 3.66 8.25
N LEU A 313 22.88 2.71 9.15
CA LEU A 313 21.56 2.11 9.35
C LEU A 313 20.53 3.17 9.74
N VAL A 314 20.79 3.94 10.80
CA VAL A 314 19.81 4.94 11.28
C VAL A 314 19.59 6.00 10.22
N MET A 315 20.66 6.61 9.68
CA MET A 315 20.55 7.71 8.74
C MET A 315 19.97 7.29 7.39
N SER A 316 20.21 6.06 6.92
CA SER A 316 19.57 5.57 5.69
C SER A 316 18.07 5.39 5.87
N GLU A 317 17.61 4.87 7.02
CA GLU A 317 16.18 4.79 7.33
C GLU A 317 15.57 6.17 7.54
N THR A 318 16.27 7.09 8.20
CA THR A 318 15.87 8.51 8.29
C THR A 318 15.67 9.12 6.92
N GLU A 319 16.62 8.92 5.99
CA GLU A 319 16.55 9.52 4.66
C GLU A 319 15.47 8.89 3.78
N LYS A 320 15.15 7.60 3.98
CA LYS A 320 13.99 6.96 3.35
C LYS A 320 12.69 7.62 3.77
N VAL A 321 12.49 7.80 5.08
CA VAL A 321 11.32 8.51 5.62
C VAL A 321 11.29 9.93 5.06
N TYR A 322 12.38 10.68 5.15
CA TYR A 322 12.45 12.06 4.66
C TYR A 322 12.12 12.17 3.16
N SER A 323 12.72 11.31 2.33
CA SER A 323 12.52 11.29 0.88
C SER A 323 11.08 10.95 0.51
N GLU A 324 10.46 10.01 1.23
CA GLU A 324 9.06 9.63 1.01
C GLU A 324 8.11 10.81 1.29
N ILE A 325 8.36 11.57 2.36
CA ILE A 325 7.56 12.76 2.71
C ILE A 325 7.67 13.85 1.63
N LEU A 326 8.84 14.01 1.01
CA LEU A 326 9.06 15.03 -0.02
C LEU A 326 8.57 14.62 -1.41
N ASN A 327 8.86 13.38 -1.81
CA ASN A 327 8.76 12.98 -3.21
C ASN A 327 7.46 12.25 -3.54
N ASN A 328 6.77 11.68 -2.54
CA ASN A 328 5.51 10.97 -2.80
C ASN A 328 4.35 11.99 -2.92
N PRO A 329 3.63 12.03 -4.06
CA PRO A 329 2.49 12.92 -4.27
C PRO A 329 1.39 12.80 -3.20
N ALA A 330 1.28 11.66 -2.53
CA ALA A 330 0.36 11.44 -1.43
C ALA A 330 0.60 12.36 -0.21
N PHE A 331 1.81 12.94 -0.08
CA PHE A 331 2.15 13.88 0.99
C PHE A 331 2.21 15.35 0.52
N SER A 332 1.76 15.64 -0.71
CA SER A 332 1.71 17.01 -1.24
C SER A 332 0.97 17.97 -0.30
N VAL A 333 1.52 19.16 -0.10
CA VAL A 333 0.97 20.20 0.79
C VAL A 333 0.02 21.15 0.07
N ASN A 334 -0.17 20.97 -1.24
CA ASN A 334 -0.98 21.80 -2.14
C ASN A 334 -2.22 21.04 -2.66
N THR A 335 -2.80 20.17 -1.84
CA THR A 335 -3.97 19.33 -2.19
C THR A 335 -5.21 19.73 -1.40
N GLY A 336 -6.39 19.24 -1.81
CA GLY A 336 -7.60 19.38 -1.00
C GLY A 336 -7.40 18.77 0.40
N PHE A 337 -7.88 19.46 1.44
CA PHE A 337 -7.77 19.05 2.83
C PHE A 337 -9.15 18.80 3.43
N ASN A 338 -9.40 17.56 3.83
CA ASN A 338 -10.61 17.15 4.54
C ASN A 338 -10.25 16.12 5.62
N ASP A 339 -11.21 15.81 6.49
CA ASP A 339 -10.99 14.95 7.67
C ASP A 339 -10.59 13.53 7.30
N THR A 340 -11.13 12.98 6.20
CA THR A 340 -10.78 11.64 5.70
C THR A 340 -9.34 11.58 5.22
N GLU A 341 -8.92 12.58 4.43
CA GLU A 341 -7.55 12.68 3.91
C GLU A 341 -6.55 12.95 5.04
N PHE A 342 -6.90 13.81 6.00
CA PHE A 342 -6.11 14.02 7.21
C PHE A 342 -5.85 12.71 7.96
N ASN A 343 -6.92 11.96 8.27
CA ASN A 343 -6.81 10.69 9.00
C ASN A 343 -6.03 9.63 8.21
N LYS A 344 -6.22 9.56 6.88
CA LYS A 344 -5.43 8.69 6.00
C LYS A 344 -3.94 9.06 6.04
N ARG A 345 -3.63 10.35 5.99
CA ARG A 345 -2.25 10.85 5.99
C ARG A 345 -1.55 10.64 7.33
N VAL A 346 -2.25 10.84 8.45
CA VAL A 346 -1.74 10.53 9.80
C VAL A 346 -1.35 9.05 9.90
N LYS A 347 -2.23 8.14 9.48
CA LYS A 347 -1.92 6.70 9.46
C LYS A 347 -0.75 6.37 8.54
N ALA A 348 -0.66 7.02 7.38
CA ALA A 348 0.46 6.81 6.47
C ALA A 348 1.80 7.24 7.08
N TYR A 349 1.85 8.37 7.79
CA TYR A 349 3.04 8.78 8.55
C TYR A 349 3.40 7.79 9.65
N GLU A 350 2.41 7.29 10.40
CA GLU A 350 2.62 6.29 11.45
C GLU A 350 3.22 5.00 10.92
N SER A 351 2.66 4.48 9.81
CA SER A 351 3.16 3.27 9.16
C SER A 351 4.56 3.47 8.57
N MET A 352 4.84 4.65 8.03
CA MET A 352 6.14 4.97 7.43
C MET A 352 7.27 4.99 8.47
N VAL A 353 6.99 5.47 9.70
CA VAL A 353 8.00 5.64 10.74
C VAL A 353 8.17 4.39 11.64
N GLU A 354 7.42 3.30 11.44
CA GLU A 354 7.40 2.16 12.37
C GLU A 354 8.78 1.55 12.64
N LEU A 355 9.55 1.28 11.58
CA LEU A 355 10.89 0.69 11.73
C LEU A 355 11.83 1.64 12.48
N LEU A 356 11.86 2.92 12.06
CA LEU A 356 12.73 3.92 12.68
C LEU A 356 12.32 4.20 14.14
N ARG A 357 11.02 4.18 14.44
CA ARG A 357 10.48 4.27 15.81
C ARG A 357 11.00 3.14 16.68
N ASP A 358 10.93 1.90 16.21
CA ASP A 358 11.37 0.74 17.00
C ASP A 358 12.89 0.75 17.21
N VAL A 359 13.65 1.19 16.19
CA VAL A 359 15.09 1.46 16.28
C VAL A 359 15.39 2.55 17.31
N PHE A 360 14.63 3.65 17.33
CA PHE A 360 14.77 4.72 18.31
C PHE A 360 14.48 4.25 19.74
N ILE A 361 13.44 3.46 19.93
CA ILE A 361 13.10 2.88 21.25
C ILE A 361 14.26 2.04 21.76
N ALA A 362 14.71 1.07 20.96
CA ALA A 362 15.82 0.19 21.35
C ALA A 362 17.11 0.99 21.59
N GLY A 363 17.38 1.95 20.71
CA GLY A 363 18.54 2.81 20.77
C GLY A 363 18.61 3.63 22.04
N CYS A 364 17.56 4.40 22.31
CA CYS A 364 17.52 5.29 23.46
C CYS A 364 17.42 4.54 24.80
N PHE A 365 16.90 3.31 24.81
CA PHE A 365 16.84 2.47 25.99
C PHE A 365 18.21 1.85 26.35
N TRP A 366 18.93 1.31 25.36
CA TRP A 366 20.16 0.54 25.61
C TRP A 366 21.45 1.36 25.47
N ASP A 367 21.46 2.44 24.69
CA ASP A 367 22.66 3.25 24.45
C ASP A 367 23.20 3.88 25.75
N ASP A 368 24.51 4.04 25.81
CA ASP A 368 25.21 4.66 26.93
C ASP A 368 25.61 6.11 26.66
N GLY A 369 25.02 6.73 25.63
CA GLY A 369 25.18 8.13 25.28
C GLY A 369 26.29 8.41 24.28
N ARG A 370 27.12 7.42 23.94
CA ARG A 370 28.19 7.58 22.93
C ARG A 370 27.66 7.82 21.52
N ASN A 371 26.43 7.37 21.24
CA ASN A 371 25.80 7.45 19.92
C ASN A 371 24.74 8.55 19.83
N ASN A 372 24.63 9.40 20.85
CA ASN A 372 23.63 10.46 20.96
C ASN A 372 23.51 11.38 19.73
N GLY A 373 24.63 11.70 19.09
CA GLY A 373 24.63 12.54 17.88
C GLY A 373 23.89 11.92 16.69
N ILE A 374 23.73 10.60 16.62
CA ILE A 374 22.99 9.92 15.55
C ILE A 374 21.48 10.19 15.72
N TRP A 375 20.96 10.01 16.94
CA TRP A 375 19.55 10.24 17.26
C TRP A 375 19.16 11.71 17.08
N GLN A 376 20.04 12.64 17.51
CA GLN A 376 19.88 14.08 17.30
C GLN A 376 19.76 14.40 15.80
N LYS A 377 20.77 14.05 15.00
CA LYS A 377 20.76 14.33 13.54
C LYS A 377 19.54 13.75 12.84
N SER A 378 19.08 12.57 13.24
CA SER A 378 17.86 11.99 12.66
C SER A 378 16.61 12.81 13.00
N LEU A 379 16.47 13.30 14.23
CA LEU A 379 15.37 14.19 14.61
C LEU A 379 15.45 15.54 13.89
N GLU A 380 16.63 16.13 13.82
CA GLU A 380 16.88 17.40 13.14
C GLU A 380 16.52 17.29 11.65
N ARG A 381 16.96 16.20 11.00
CA ARG A 381 16.67 15.91 9.58
C ARG A 381 15.18 15.81 9.29
N LEU A 382 14.41 15.13 10.15
CA LEU A 382 12.97 14.95 9.99
C LEU A 382 12.12 16.14 10.48
N SER A 383 12.76 17.15 11.07
CA SER A 383 12.08 18.35 11.57
C SER A 383 12.29 19.58 10.69
N TYR A 384 13.36 19.59 9.89
CA TYR A 384 13.68 20.69 8.98
C TYR A 384 13.18 20.41 7.55
N PHE A 385 12.28 21.27 7.08
CA PHE A 385 11.82 21.29 5.69
C PHE A 385 11.97 22.68 5.12
N GLU A 386 12.33 22.77 3.84
CA GLU A 386 12.41 24.06 3.15
C GLU A 386 11.06 24.80 3.15
N ARG A 387 11.14 26.13 3.15
CA ARG A 387 9.97 27.00 3.08
C ARG A 387 9.30 26.78 1.72
N GLN A 388 8.01 26.45 1.77
CA GLN A 388 7.16 26.35 0.59
C GLN A 388 5.75 26.81 0.93
N SER A 389 5.03 27.25 -0.11
CA SER A 389 3.59 27.53 -0.02
C SER A 389 2.80 26.23 0.10
N GLY A 390 1.73 26.26 0.89
CA GLY A 390 0.83 25.13 1.09
C GLY A 390 -0.13 25.34 2.24
N ILE A 391 -0.95 24.33 2.51
CA ILE A 391 -1.88 24.33 3.64
C ILE A 391 -1.08 24.22 4.93
N VAL A 392 -1.23 25.18 5.85
CA VAL A 392 -0.47 25.26 7.12
C VAL A 392 -0.56 23.97 7.92
N ALA A 393 -1.76 23.38 8.05
CA ALA A 393 -1.96 22.10 8.73
C ALA A 393 -1.12 20.97 8.09
N LEU A 394 -1.04 20.92 6.75
CA LEU A 394 -0.25 19.92 6.03
C LEU A 394 1.26 20.20 6.14
N LEU A 395 1.66 21.48 6.16
CA LEU A 395 3.05 21.89 6.36
C LEU A 395 3.57 21.45 7.72
N ASN A 396 2.78 21.67 8.78
CA ASN A 396 3.10 21.28 10.16
C ASN A 396 3.09 19.75 10.34
N LEU A 397 2.12 19.07 9.71
CA LEU A 397 1.97 17.61 9.80
C LEU A 397 3.21 16.84 9.28
N ARG A 398 4.03 17.43 8.41
CA ARG A 398 5.30 16.82 7.97
C ARG A 398 6.28 16.55 9.11
N GLN A 399 6.16 17.25 10.24
CA GLN A 399 6.99 17.06 11.43
C GLN A 399 6.46 15.93 12.34
N TYR A 400 5.29 15.36 12.03
CA TYR A 400 4.68 14.32 12.86
C TYR A 400 5.54 13.06 13.04
N PRO A 401 6.25 12.55 12.01
CA PRO A 401 7.22 11.47 12.19
C PRO A 401 8.30 11.80 13.22
N ALA A 402 8.87 13.01 13.18
CA ALA A 402 9.87 13.43 14.17
C ALA A 402 9.28 13.50 15.60
N LEU A 403 8.03 13.94 15.75
CA LEU A 403 7.34 13.96 17.03
C LEU A 403 7.14 12.55 17.60
N ILE A 404 6.77 11.58 16.77
CA ILE A 404 6.65 10.17 17.16
C ILE A 404 8.01 9.65 17.67
N LEU A 405 9.10 9.93 16.94
CA LEU A 405 10.45 9.50 17.33
C LEU A 405 10.90 10.15 18.64
N LEU A 406 10.61 11.43 18.84
CA LEU A 406 10.93 12.16 20.07
C LEU A 406 10.24 11.52 21.29
N TYR A 407 8.93 11.24 21.18
CA TYR A 407 8.19 10.56 22.25
C TYR A 407 8.69 9.14 22.47
N ALA A 408 8.86 8.37 21.40
CA ALA A 408 9.28 6.97 21.49
C ALA A 408 10.67 6.81 22.12
N GLY A 409 11.66 7.58 21.65
CA GLY A 409 13.02 7.58 22.19
C GLY A 409 13.10 8.21 23.59
N GLY A 410 12.36 9.29 23.81
CA GLY A 410 12.33 9.98 25.11
C GLY A 410 11.74 9.13 26.23
N ILE A 411 10.60 8.49 26.00
CA ILE A 411 9.98 7.57 26.97
C ILE A 411 10.91 6.39 27.24
N ALA A 412 11.54 5.82 26.20
CA ALA A 412 12.50 4.74 26.33
C ALA A 412 13.73 5.14 27.18
N ALA A 413 14.27 6.34 26.96
CA ALA A 413 15.39 6.88 27.74
C ALA A 413 15.02 7.07 29.22
N ILE A 414 13.83 7.63 29.52
CA ILE A 414 13.34 7.78 30.90
C ILE A 414 13.12 6.43 31.56
N ALA A 415 12.53 5.46 30.86
CA ALA A 415 12.30 4.10 31.37
C ALA A 415 13.62 3.42 31.78
N ALA A 416 14.67 3.57 30.98
CA ALA A 416 16.00 3.03 31.25
C ALA A 416 16.85 3.88 32.21
N LYS A 417 16.34 5.02 32.68
CA LYS A 417 17.08 6.04 33.46
C LYS A 417 18.36 6.53 32.74
N LYS A 418 18.33 6.52 31.41
CA LYS A 418 19.41 7.02 30.53
C LYS A 418 19.23 8.52 30.31
N TYR A 419 19.46 9.29 31.38
CA TYR A 419 19.21 10.73 31.37
C TYR A 419 20.10 11.50 30.40
N ASP A 420 21.29 11.00 30.07
CA ASP A 420 22.13 11.57 29.00
C ASP A 420 21.45 11.48 27.63
N ASN A 421 20.84 10.33 27.31
CA ASN A 421 20.09 10.13 26.06
C ASN A 421 18.86 11.05 26.03
N PHE A 422 18.13 11.14 27.14
CA PHE A 422 17.00 12.07 27.27
C PHE A 422 17.44 13.52 27.05
N ALA A 423 18.47 13.99 27.76
CA ALA A 423 18.97 15.36 27.64
C ALA A 423 19.49 15.66 26.22
N SER A 424 20.13 14.69 25.59
CA SER A 424 20.57 14.75 24.20
C SER A 424 19.40 14.99 23.23
N LEU A 425 18.31 14.21 23.34
CA LEU A 425 17.14 14.37 22.46
C LEU A 425 16.45 15.72 22.69
N ILE A 426 16.28 16.11 23.95
CA ILE A 426 15.44 17.24 24.37
C ILE A 426 16.18 18.59 24.26
N SER A 427 17.43 18.67 24.70
CA SER A 427 18.20 19.92 24.73
C SER A 427 19.31 19.97 23.67
N GLY A 428 19.82 18.80 23.25
CA GLY A 428 20.92 18.71 22.28
C GLY A 428 20.51 18.95 20.82
N SER A 429 19.28 18.57 20.44
CA SER A 429 18.80 18.72 19.06
C SER A 429 18.45 20.17 18.72
N GLN A 430 18.86 20.66 17.55
CA GLN A 430 18.70 22.04 17.07
C GLN A 430 17.92 22.12 15.75
N VAL A 431 17.16 23.19 15.54
CA VAL A 431 16.49 23.45 14.27
C VAL A 431 16.69 24.91 13.85
N TYR A 432 16.85 25.16 12.56
CA TYR A 432 16.93 26.51 12.04
C TYR A 432 15.56 27.19 12.08
N SER A 433 15.43 28.23 12.90
CA SER A 433 14.23 29.06 12.97
C SER A 433 14.31 30.17 11.92
N ASN A 434 13.58 30.01 10.82
CA ASN A 434 13.52 31.05 9.79
C ASN A 434 12.85 32.36 10.27
N ALA A 435 12.17 32.36 11.43
CA ALA A 435 11.54 33.56 12.00
C ALA A 435 12.53 34.41 12.80
N HIS A 436 13.53 33.78 13.43
CA HIS A 436 14.55 34.45 14.24
C HIS A 436 15.94 34.42 13.62
N ASP A 437 16.08 33.80 12.44
CA ASP A 437 17.31 33.68 11.66
C ASP A 437 18.49 33.09 12.45
N ARG A 438 18.21 32.04 13.22
CA ARG A 438 19.19 31.35 14.06
C ARG A 438 18.77 29.91 14.35
N PHE A 439 19.73 29.10 14.80
CA PHE A 439 19.43 27.80 15.38
C PHE A 439 18.77 27.96 16.76
N GLU A 440 17.70 27.21 16.99
CA GLU A 440 16.98 27.14 18.26
C GLU A 440 16.82 25.68 18.69
N PRO A 441 16.67 25.41 20.02
CA PRO A 441 16.39 24.07 20.49
C PRO A 441 15.15 23.47 19.83
N LEU A 442 15.28 22.26 19.29
CA LEU A 442 14.24 21.59 18.51
C LEU A 442 12.93 21.46 19.29
N ILE A 443 13.00 21.19 20.60
CA ILE A 443 11.79 21.03 21.42
C ILE A 443 10.94 22.29 21.52
N CYS A 444 11.47 23.48 21.23
CA CYS A 444 10.68 24.71 21.14
C CYS A 444 9.89 24.81 19.83
N HIS A 445 10.09 23.86 18.92
CA HIS A 445 9.44 23.79 17.61
C HIS A 445 8.75 22.46 17.33
N LEU A 446 9.13 21.39 18.02
CA LEU A 446 8.59 20.05 17.86
C LEU A 446 7.82 19.63 19.13
N TYR A 447 6.53 19.95 19.16
CA TYR A 447 5.62 19.59 20.26
C TYR A 447 4.19 19.46 19.73
N THR A 448 3.32 18.80 20.50
CA THR A 448 2.04 18.28 20.01
C THR A 448 1.16 19.31 19.30
N HIS A 449 0.80 20.40 19.99
CA HIS A 449 -0.13 21.41 19.46
C HIS A 449 0.41 22.23 18.27
N LYS A 450 1.71 22.23 18.02
CA LYS A 450 2.32 22.88 16.84
C LYS A 450 2.35 21.97 15.62
N VAL A 451 2.49 20.66 15.84
CA VAL A 451 2.49 19.65 14.77
C VAL A 451 1.06 19.36 14.31
N ILE A 452 0.14 19.15 15.24
CA ILE A 452 -1.30 19.00 14.97
C ILE A 452 -2.06 19.85 15.99
N GLU A 453 -2.74 20.89 15.50
CA GLU A 453 -3.58 21.76 16.34
C GLU A 453 -4.69 20.96 17.01
N LYS A 454 -5.12 21.42 18.20
CA LYS A 454 -6.09 20.70 19.05
C LYS A 454 -7.38 20.33 18.31
N ASP A 455 -7.97 21.27 17.58
CA ASP A 455 -9.23 21.04 16.86
C ASP A 455 -9.10 20.01 15.75
N LEU A 456 -7.92 19.96 15.12
CA LEU A 456 -7.62 18.93 14.12
C LEU A 456 -7.33 17.58 14.78
N ALA A 457 -6.62 17.56 15.90
CA ALA A 457 -6.36 16.35 16.68
C ALA A 457 -7.65 15.73 17.25
N ASN A 458 -8.66 16.54 17.60
CA ASN A 458 -9.98 16.05 18.02
C ASN A 458 -10.68 15.20 16.93
N LYS A 459 -10.32 15.39 15.65
CA LYS A 459 -10.87 14.65 14.50
C LYS A 459 -10.21 13.28 14.29
N LEU A 460 -9.14 12.98 15.03
CA LEU A 460 -8.54 11.65 15.03
C LEU A 460 -9.53 10.61 15.57
N PRO A 461 -9.54 9.38 15.02
CA PRO A 461 -10.47 8.35 15.46
C PRO A 461 -10.39 8.09 16.97
N GLY A 462 -11.53 8.20 17.67
CA GLY A 462 -11.65 7.92 19.10
C GLY A 462 -11.16 9.03 20.05
N GLN A 463 -10.73 10.18 19.52
CA GLN A 463 -10.28 11.31 20.36
C GLN A 463 -11.46 12.18 20.83
N GLY A 464 -12.28 12.72 19.91
CA GLY A 464 -13.40 13.59 20.28
C GLY A 464 -12.92 14.84 21.03
N SER A 465 -13.67 15.32 22.03
CA SER A 465 -13.35 16.55 22.78
C SER A 465 -12.43 16.33 23.99
N ARG A 466 -11.34 15.57 23.84
CA ARG A 466 -10.36 15.35 24.92
C ARG A 466 -9.55 16.62 25.22
N PHE A 467 -8.99 16.69 26.42
CA PHE A 467 -8.12 17.81 26.81
C PHE A 467 -6.82 17.84 26.00
N THR A 468 -6.23 16.68 25.75
CA THR A 468 -4.94 16.50 25.04
C THR A 468 -5.04 15.40 23.97
N PRO A 469 -5.86 15.58 22.92
CA PRO A 469 -6.22 14.53 21.96
C PRO A 469 -5.01 13.92 21.24
N LEU A 470 -4.01 14.71 20.85
CA LEU A 470 -2.82 14.18 20.19
C LEU A 470 -1.94 13.38 21.16
N ASN A 471 -1.80 13.85 22.41
CA ASN A 471 -1.02 13.15 23.43
C ASN A 471 -1.68 11.81 23.78
N ASP A 472 -3.00 11.76 23.88
CA ASP A 472 -3.76 10.52 24.07
C ASP A 472 -3.61 9.57 22.88
N HIS A 473 -3.60 10.10 21.66
CA HIS A 473 -3.32 9.32 20.45
C HIS A 473 -1.90 8.72 20.46
N LEU A 474 -0.88 9.53 20.78
CA LEU A 474 0.51 9.07 20.90
C LEU A 474 0.66 8.02 22.01
N HIS A 475 -0.05 8.19 23.13
CA HIS A 475 -0.06 7.22 24.23
C HIS A 475 -0.62 5.86 23.77
N ILE A 476 -1.68 5.84 22.98
CA ILE A 476 -2.23 4.60 22.40
C ILE A 476 -1.26 4.01 21.37
N LEU A 477 -0.75 4.84 20.45
CA LEU A 477 0.16 4.44 19.37
C LEU A 477 1.43 3.76 19.90
N LEU A 478 2.04 4.34 20.96
CA LEU A 478 3.32 3.89 21.49
C LEU A 478 3.20 2.75 22.51
N ARG A 479 1.99 2.39 22.95
CA ARG A 479 1.81 1.36 23.97
C ARG A 479 2.35 0.01 23.53
N SER A 480 2.01 -0.44 22.33
CA SER A 480 2.41 -1.75 21.81
C SER A 480 3.93 -1.82 21.54
N PRO A 481 4.55 -0.86 20.83
CA PRO A 481 6.00 -0.84 20.61
C PRO A 481 6.83 -0.81 21.90
N LEU A 482 6.39 -0.08 22.93
CA LEU A 482 7.11 0.03 24.20
C LEU A 482 6.87 -1.13 25.16
N LYS A 483 5.99 -2.09 24.83
CA LYS A 483 5.60 -3.18 25.74
C LYS A 483 6.74 -4.08 26.18
N GLU A 484 7.74 -4.30 25.33
CA GLU A 484 8.94 -5.09 25.68
C GLU A 484 9.76 -4.42 26.80
N TYR A 485 9.73 -3.09 26.87
CA TYR A 485 10.54 -2.26 27.77
C TYR A 485 9.77 -1.81 29.01
N LEU A 486 8.46 -1.59 28.85
CA LEU A 486 7.50 -1.23 29.88
C LEU A 486 6.31 -2.21 29.82
N PRO A 487 6.44 -3.41 30.43
CA PRO A 487 5.44 -4.47 30.31
C PRO A 487 4.12 -4.13 31.00
N ASP A 488 4.19 -3.45 32.13
CA ASP A 488 3.05 -3.07 32.95
C ASP A 488 2.42 -1.75 32.46
N ASN A 489 1.09 -1.67 32.48
CA ASN A 489 0.35 -0.51 32.01
C ASN A 489 0.49 0.69 32.95
N LYS A 490 0.57 0.47 34.27
CA LYS A 490 0.77 1.57 35.22
C LYS A 490 2.16 2.17 35.06
N ASN A 491 3.20 1.35 34.96
CA ASN A 491 4.55 1.84 34.71
C ASN A 491 4.65 2.59 33.36
N TYR A 492 3.95 2.13 32.32
CA TYR A 492 3.88 2.84 31.05
C TYR A 492 3.22 4.22 31.20
N ASP A 493 2.06 4.29 31.86
CA ASP A 493 1.35 5.54 32.11
C ASP A 493 2.18 6.53 32.93
N ASP A 494 2.78 6.08 34.03
CA ASP A 494 3.59 6.90 34.93
C ASP A 494 4.86 7.41 34.21
N THR A 495 5.50 6.56 33.39
CA THR A 495 6.68 6.95 32.60
C THR A 495 6.32 7.95 31.49
N PHE A 496 5.16 7.78 30.86
CA PHE A 496 4.67 8.72 29.83
C PHE A 496 4.44 10.11 30.45
N ASP A 497 3.74 10.16 31.60
CA ASP A 497 3.51 11.40 32.33
C ASP A 497 4.82 12.05 32.79
N LYS A 498 5.79 11.25 33.27
CA LYS A 498 7.13 11.70 33.65
C LYS A 498 7.90 12.30 32.47
N PHE A 499 7.87 11.64 31.32
CA PHE A 499 8.51 12.15 30.10
C PHE A 499 7.93 13.52 29.72
N GLU A 500 6.60 13.64 29.64
CA GLU A 500 5.94 14.89 29.25
C GLU A 500 6.19 16.01 30.25
N TYR A 501 6.14 15.73 31.55
CA TYR A 501 6.42 16.73 32.59
C TYR A 501 7.87 17.23 32.52
N LEU A 502 8.84 16.33 32.38
CA LEU A 502 10.24 16.71 32.24
C LEU A 502 10.50 17.49 30.96
N MET A 503 9.91 17.09 29.84
CA MET A 503 9.98 17.83 28.58
C MET A 503 9.43 19.26 28.76
N ALA A 504 8.30 19.42 29.45
CA ALA A 504 7.70 20.73 29.72
C ALA A 504 8.59 21.61 30.61
N LEU A 505 9.22 21.06 31.65
CA LEU A 505 10.17 21.81 32.49
C LEU A 505 11.40 22.28 31.71
N VAL A 506 11.95 21.43 30.83
CA VAL A 506 13.10 21.83 30.00
C VAL A 506 12.69 22.91 28.98
N GLN A 507 11.50 22.80 28.39
CA GLN A 507 10.95 23.86 27.54
C GLN A 507 10.76 25.18 28.30
N ALA A 508 10.27 25.13 29.55
CA ALA A 508 10.11 26.30 30.39
C ALA A 508 11.46 26.97 30.72
N ASP A 509 12.49 26.18 31.04
CA ASP A 509 13.84 26.71 31.27
C ASP A 509 14.40 27.40 30.02
N LEU A 510 14.35 26.73 28.86
CA LEU A 510 14.86 27.25 27.60
C LEU A 510 14.05 28.46 27.09
N GLY A 511 12.73 28.40 27.25
CA GLY A 511 11.80 29.47 26.89
C GLY A 511 12.10 30.74 27.68
N GLU A 512 12.22 30.64 29.00
CA GLU A 512 12.49 31.77 29.88
C GLU A 512 13.89 32.36 29.62
N LYS A 513 14.92 31.52 29.39
CA LYS A 513 16.26 31.99 28.99
C LYS A 513 16.24 32.78 27.69
N ARG A 514 15.34 32.43 26.77
CA ARG A 514 15.23 33.08 25.45
C ARG A 514 14.45 34.38 25.52
N SER A 515 13.33 34.40 26.26
CA SER A 515 12.46 35.58 26.36
C SER A 515 12.91 36.57 27.44
N ASN A 516 13.60 36.09 28.47
CA ASN A 516 14.04 36.84 29.66
C ASN A 516 12.93 37.71 30.27
N ASN A 517 11.70 37.20 30.26
CA ASN A 517 10.49 37.91 30.70
C ASN A 517 9.84 37.26 31.93
N GLY A 518 10.48 36.27 32.54
CA GLY A 518 9.93 35.50 33.66
C GLY A 518 8.78 34.55 33.30
N ASP A 519 8.49 34.34 32.01
CA ASP A 519 7.48 33.37 31.56
C ASP A 519 8.09 31.96 31.43
N PHE A 520 7.64 31.05 32.28
CA PHE A 520 8.03 29.65 32.31
C PHE A 520 7.04 28.80 31.50
N TRP A 521 6.97 29.04 30.19
CA TRP A 521 6.07 28.32 29.29
C TRP A 521 6.62 26.92 28.91
N GLY A 522 5.78 25.89 29.03
CA GLY A 522 6.08 24.54 28.54
C GLY A 522 4.81 23.87 28.00
N THR A 523 4.98 22.87 27.12
CA THR A 523 3.85 22.12 26.55
C THR A 523 3.17 21.30 27.63
N ILE A 524 1.83 21.32 27.65
CA ILE A 524 1.06 20.56 28.62
C ILE A 524 0.57 19.27 27.99
N GLY A 525 0.95 18.16 28.61
CA GLY A 525 0.56 16.82 28.20
C GLY A 525 -0.57 16.22 29.05
N ARG A 526 -0.69 14.91 29.01
CA ARG A 526 -1.72 14.14 29.73
C ARG A 526 -1.61 14.33 31.24
N PHE A 527 -0.39 14.49 31.74
CA PHE A 527 -0.15 14.76 33.15
C PHE A 527 -0.93 15.97 33.67
N GLY A 528 -1.16 16.99 32.84
CA GLY A 528 -1.80 18.25 33.23
C GLY A 528 -3.17 18.03 33.83
N TRP A 529 -4.11 17.43 33.09
CA TRP A 529 -5.47 17.17 33.56
C TRP A 529 -5.56 15.98 34.54
N LYS A 530 -4.66 14.99 34.44
CA LYS A 530 -4.62 13.85 35.39
C LYS A 530 -4.38 14.31 36.83
N CYS A 531 -3.56 15.35 37.02
CA CYS A 531 -3.27 15.91 38.34
C CYS A 531 -4.49 16.59 39.00
N TYR A 532 -5.45 17.12 38.21
CA TYR A 532 -6.63 17.81 38.73
C TYR A 532 -7.84 16.89 38.98
N GLN A 533 -7.98 15.81 38.22
CA GLN A 533 -9.14 14.91 38.33
C GLN A 533 -9.05 13.85 39.44
N GLY A 534 -8.05 13.94 40.33
CA GLY A 534 -7.99 13.09 41.52
C GLY A 534 -7.68 11.61 41.27
N TYR A 535 -7.00 11.27 40.16
CA TYR A 535 -6.63 9.89 39.78
C TYR A 535 -5.58 9.21 40.70
N GLY A 536 -5.34 9.73 41.92
CA GLY A 536 -4.44 9.15 42.93
C GLY A 536 -2.94 9.24 42.65
N TYR A 537 -2.53 9.34 41.38
CA TYR A 537 -1.14 9.53 40.95
C TYR A 537 -0.93 10.95 40.41
N ASN A 538 0.02 11.69 41.00
CA ASN A 538 0.38 13.05 40.58
C ASN A 538 1.90 13.12 40.36
N ILE A 539 2.31 13.12 39.09
CA ILE A 539 3.72 13.19 38.70
C ILE A 539 4.39 14.48 39.19
N VAL A 540 3.66 15.59 39.28
CA VAL A 540 4.21 16.87 39.75
C VAL A 540 4.67 16.74 41.20
N THR A 541 3.83 16.12 42.06
CA THR A 541 4.17 15.88 43.47
C THR A 541 5.30 14.85 43.62
N GLU A 542 5.28 13.76 42.85
CA GLU A 542 6.36 12.76 42.89
C GLU A 542 7.69 13.37 42.49
N MET A 543 7.71 14.18 41.44
CA MET A 543 8.92 14.85 40.98
C MET A 543 9.43 15.88 41.98
N ASP A 544 8.56 16.59 42.70
CA ASP A 544 8.98 17.46 43.80
C ASP A 544 9.70 16.69 44.90
N ASP A 545 9.14 15.57 45.32
CA ASP A 545 9.71 14.74 46.37
C ASP A 545 11.03 14.12 45.91
N GLU A 546 11.12 13.71 44.65
CA GLU A 546 12.35 13.25 44.02
C GLU A 546 13.44 14.35 44.01
N ILE A 547 13.09 15.56 43.57
CA ILE A 547 14.00 16.71 43.50
C ILE A 547 14.45 17.13 44.90
N LYS A 548 13.54 17.19 45.89
CA LYS A 548 13.87 17.49 47.29
C LYS A 548 14.81 16.44 47.89
N LYS A 549 14.56 15.16 47.60
CA LYS A 549 15.35 14.03 48.13
C LYS A 549 16.76 13.98 47.53
N GLN A 550 16.90 14.19 46.22
CA GLN A 550 18.19 14.09 45.54
C GLN A 550 18.98 15.42 45.54
N GLY A 551 18.29 16.56 45.58
CA GLY A 551 18.90 17.88 45.62
C GLY A 551 19.91 18.10 44.48
N LYS A 552 21.15 18.48 44.84
CA LYS A 552 22.24 18.69 43.87
C LYS A 552 22.69 17.41 43.15
N GLU A 553 22.39 16.25 43.72
CA GLU A 553 22.74 14.96 43.14
C GLU A 553 21.72 14.46 42.11
N TRP A 554 20.67 15.24 41.84
CA TRP A 554 19.62 14.86 40.90
C TRP A 554 20.20 14.61 39.50
N SER A 555 19.86 13.46 38.92
CA SER A 555 20.53 12.93 37.72
C SER A 555 20.44 13.88 36.52
N LEU A 556 19.32 14.60 36.36
CA LEU A 556 19.14 15.55 35.26
C LEU A 556 20.01 16.81 35.38
N LEU A 557 20.43 17.21 36.59
CA LEU A 557 21.42 18.29 36.76
C LEU A 557 22.82 17.80 36.33
N LYS A 558 23.17 16.55 36.63
CA LYS A 558 24.49 15.98 36.31
C LYS A 558 24.75 15.94 34.80
N VAL A 559 23.71 15.67 34.01
CA VAL A 559 23.77 15.62 32.54
C VAL A 559 23.68 17.01 31.89
N GLY A 560 23.67 18.09 32.68
CA GLY A 560 23.82 19.46 32.19
C GLY A 560 22.54 20.28 32.09
N LEU A 561 21.37 19.75 32.46
CA LEU A 561 20.12 20.52 32.41
C LEU A 561 20.04 21.55 33.55
N PHE A 562 19.23 22.59 33.35
CA PHE A 562 18.99 23.66 34.34
C PHE A 562 20.28 24.31 34.86
N ASP A 563 21.27 24.50 33.97
CA ASP A 563 22.60 25.06 34.28
C ASP A 563 23.35 24.32 35.39
N LYS A 564 23.05 23.04 35.60
CA LYS A 564 23.60 22.23 36.70
C LYS A 564 23.30 22.84 38.08
N SER A 565 22.23 23.64 38.19
CA SER A 565 21.91 24.44 39.36
C SER A 565 20.55 24.05 39.95
N ILE A 566 20.57 23.59 41.21
CA ILE A 566 19.34 23.31 41.96
C ILE A 566 18.50 24.58 42.17
N ALA A 567 19.14 25.75 42.27
CA ALA A 567 18.43 27.02 42.41
C ALA A 567 17.67 27.36 41.12
N ARG A 568 18.28 27.14 39.95
CA ARG A 568 17.64 27.35 38.66
C ARG A 568 16.48 26.36 38.45
N LEU A 569 16.70 25.09 38.77
CA LEU A 569 15.64 24.08 38.72
C LEU A 569 14.44 24.48 39.57
N ASN A 570 14.66 24.88 40.83
CA ASN A 570 13.58 25.31 41.73
C ASN A 570 12.83 26.52 41.16
N GLN A 571 13.54 27.50 40.58
CA GLN A 571 12.92 28.65 39.92
C GLN A 571 11.98 28.20 38.78
N VAL A 572 12.46 27.30 37.91
CA VAL A 572 11.68 26.78 36.78
C VAL A 572 10.47 25.98 37.26
N VAL A 573 10.64 25.10 38.25
CA VAL A 573 9.55 24.29 38.82
C VAL A 573 8.48 25.19 39.43
N THR A 574 8.85 26.19 40.22
CA THR A 574 7.89 27.14 40.81
C THR A 574 7.16 27.94 39.74
N GLY A 575 7.88 28.48 38.75
CA GLY A 575 7.27 29.26 37.67
C GLY A 575 6.33 28.45 36.79
N PHE A 576 6.73 27.23 36.42
CA PHE A 576 5.91 26.34 35.60
C PHE A 576 4.65 25.88 36.33
N LYS A 577 4.73 25.60 37.64
CA LYS A 577 3.56 25.25 38.45
C LYS A 577 2.55 26.38 38.57
N ALA A 578 3.02 27.61 38.80
CA ALA A 578 2.13 28.76 38.83
C ALA A 578 1.31 28.88 37.54
N ARG A 579 1.88 28.45 36.40
CA ARG A 579 1.18 28.37 35.12
C ARG A 579 0.21 27.19 35.05
N LEU A 580 0.60 26.01 35.54
CA LEU A 580 -0.29 24.84 35.64
C LEU A 580 -1.55 25.17 36.45
N ASP A 581 -1.41 25.89 37.56
CA ASP A 581 -2.49 26.31 38.45
C ASP A 581 -3.48 27.29 37.81
N GLN A 582 -3.09 27.95 36.72
CA GLN A 582 -3.96 28.86 35.96
C GLN A 582 -4.75 28.15 34.86
N LEU A 583 -4.50 26.86 34.61
CA LEU A 583 -5.20 26.10 33.58
C LEU A 583 -6.53 25.58 34.12
N ASN A 584 -7.63 25.99 33.48
CA ASN A 584 -8.95 25.47 33.78
C ASN A 584 -9.16 24.12 33.08
N TRP A 585 -9.22 23.04 33.87
CA TRP A 585 -9.46 21.67 33.41
C TRP A 585 -10.92 21.21 33.60
N HIS A 586 -11.86 22.16 33.62
CA HIS A 586 -13.29 21.94 33.87
C HIS A 586 -14.08 21.65 32.60
#